data_AF-A0A645FBH8-F1
#
_entry.id   AF-A0A645FBH8-F1
#
_cell.length_a   1.000
_cell.length_b   1.000
_cell.length_c   1.000
_cell.angle_alpha   90.00
_cell.angle_beta   90.00
_cell.angle_gamma   90.00
#
_symmetry.space_group_name_H-M   'P 1'
#
loop_
_entity.id
_entity.type
_entity.pdbx_description
1 polymer ?
#
loop_
_entity_poly.entity_id
_entity_poly.type
_entity_poly.pdbx_seq_one_letter_code
_entity_poly.pdbx_strand_id
1 'polypeptide(L)' 'MARTAAKQRKNIKLEPMNPYERRIVHSALQSDTYVTTYSEGEEPYRKVVIAVKR' A
#
# COMPACT_ATOMS: atom_id res chain seq x y z
N MET A 1 1.27 1.68 -14.02
CA MET A 1 0.60 2.20 -12.79
C MET A 1 1.58 2.62 -11.69
N ALA A 2 2.75 1.96 -11.52
CA ALA A 2 3.76 2.35 -10.51
C ALA A 2 4.42 3.73 -10.71
N ARG A 3 4.49 4.27 -11.94
CA ARG A 3 5.12 5.58 -12.21
C ARG A 3 4.30 6.80 -11.77
N THR A 4 3.02 6.64 -11.44
CA THR A 4 2.13 7.77 -11.13
C THR A 4 2.19 8.16 -9.64
N ALA A 5 2.48 7.21 -8.74
CA ALA A 5 2.57 7.44 -7.29
C ALA A 5 3.75 8.35 -6.91
N ALA A 6 4.92 8.07 -7.47
CA ALA A 6 6.14 8.87 -7.25
C ALA A 6 5.99 10.32 -7.72
N LYS A 7 5.12 10.60 -8.70
CA LYS A 7 4.92 11.93 -9.27
C LYS A 7 4.02 12.85 -8.45
N GLN A 8 3.19 12.33 -7.54
CA GLN A 8 2.20 13.15 -6.83
C GLN A 8 2.44 13.31 -5.32
N ARG A 9 3.43 12.62 -4.72
CA ARG A 9 3.61 12.58 -3.24
C ARG A 9 2.30 12.30 -2.50
N LYS A 10 1.38 11.56 -3.13
CA LYS A 10 0.06 11.24 -2.58
C LYS A 10 0.00 9.76 -2.25
N ASN A 11 -0.49 9.46 -1.07
CA ASN A 11 -0.70 8.09 -0.62
C ASN A 11 -1.81 7.47 -1.48
N ILE A 12 -1.57 6.26 -1.98
CA ILE A 12 -2.56 5.47 -2.73
C ILE A 12 -3.23 4.51 -1.76
N LYS A 13 -4.56 4.59 -1.65
CA LYS A 13 -5.36 3.65 -0.86
C LYS A 13 -5.90 2.57 -1.81
N LEU A 14 -5.63 1.31 -1.50
CA LEU A 14 -6.23 0.18 -2.19
C LEU A 14 -7.63 -0.10 -1.62
N GLU A 15 -8.38 -0.96 -2.33
CA GLU A 15 -9.65 -1.47 -1.82
C GLU A 15 -9.42 -2.37 -0.60
N PRO A 16 -10.40 -2.47 0.33
CA PRO A 16 -10.35 -3.44 1.41
C PRO A 16 -10.21 -4.86 0.87
N MET A 17 -9.36 -5.66 1.52
CA MET A 17 -9.03 -7.01 1.07
C MET A 17 -8.69 -7.88 2.27
N ASN A 18 -8.75 -9.20 2.08
CA ASN A 18 -8.54 -10.14 3.17
C ASN A 18 -7.08 -10.09 3.70
N PRO A 19 -6.80 -10.59 4.92
CA PRO A 19 -5.46 -10.55 5.49
C PRO A 19 -4.36 -11.21 4.63
N TYR A 20 -4.71 -12.24 3.85
CA TYR A 20 -3.78 -12.94 2.98
C TYR A 20 -3.36 -12.08 1.78
N GLU A 21 -4.31 -11.45 1.12
CA GLU A 21 -4.06 -10.51 0.01
C GLU A 21 -3.24 -9.31 0.48
N ARG A 22 -3.57 -8.73 1.64
CA ARG A 22 -2.78 -7.62 2.23
C ARG A 22 -1.33 -8.03 2.46
N ARG A 23 -1.10 -9.25 2.94
CA ARG A 23 0.25 -9.78 3.16
C ARG A 23 1.04 -9.89 1.86
N ILE A 24 0.42 -10.33 0.77
CA ILE A 24 1.07 -10.38 -0.55
C ILE A 24 1.50 -8.99 -0.99
N VAL A 25 0.61 -7.98 -0.88
CA VAL A 25 0.93 -6.59 -1.24
C VAL A 25 2.07 -6.05 -0.39
N HIS A 26 2.02 -6.27 0.92
CA HIS A 26 3.09 -5.86 1.84
C HIS A 26 4.43 -6.49 1.46
N SER A 27 4.47 -7.80 1.19
CA SER A 27 5.69 -8.50 0.78
C SER A 27 6.20 -8.07 -0.59
N ALA A 28 5.32 -7.87 -1.57
CA ALA A 28 5.69 -7.46 -2.92
C ALA A 28 6.33 -6.06 -2.95
N LEU A 29 5.86 -5.14 -2.10
CA LEU A 29 6.35 -3.76 -2.03
C LEU A 29 7.36 -3.53 -0.89
N GLN A 30 7.73 -4.57 -0.13
CA GLN A 30 8.65 -4.44 1.00
C GLN A 30 10.04 -3.97 0.56
N SER A 31 10.53 -4.46 -0.58
CA SER A 31 11.85 -4.17 -1.13
C SER A 31 11.92 -2.88 -1.95
N ASP A 32 10.80 -2.19 -2.15
CA ASP A 32 10.77 -0.96 -2.94
C ASP A 32 11.44 0.20 -2.17
N THR A 33 12.39 0.90 -2.81
CA THR A 33 13.16 1.99 -2.19
C THR A 33 12.37 3.31 -2.10
N TYR A 34 11.33 3.48 -2.91
CA TYR A 34 10.59 4.74 -3.04
C TYR A 34 9.25 4.72 -2.30
N VAL A 35 8.70 3.54 -1.99
CA VAL A 35 7.40 3.43 -1.31
C VAL A 35 7.45 2.55 -0.06
N THR A 36 6.51 2.80 0.84
CA THR A 36 6.21 1.99 2.02
C THR A 36 4.73 1.63 2.03
N THR A 37 4.39 0.53 2.68
CA THR A 37 3.00 0.08 2.77
C THR A 37 2.60 -0.12 4.22
N TYR A 38 1.37 0.26 4.57
CA TYR A 38 0.79 0.00 5.88
C TYR A 38 -0.70 -0.32 5.77
N SER A 39 -1.22 -1.12 6.70
CA SER A 39 -2.65 -1.43 6.74
C SER A 39 -3.40 -0.39 7.58
N GLU A 40 -4.50 0.17 7.05
CA GLU A 40 -5.35 1.17 7.70
C GLU A 40 -6.80 0.64 7.80
N GLY A 41 -7.47 0.88 8.93
CA GLY A 41 -8.86 0.47 9.18
C GLY A 41 -9.01 -0.87 9.93
N GLU A 42 -10.26 -1.26 10.16
CA GLU A 42 -10.67 -2.49 10.85
C GLU A 42 -11.37 -3.46 9.89
N GLU A 43 -11.32 -4.76 10.19
CA GLU A 43 -11.97 -5.80 9.38
C GLU A 43 -13.50 -5.59 9.36
N PRO A 44 -14.20 -5.71 8.20
CA PRO A 44 -13.74 -6.13 6.87
C PRO A 44 -13.22 -5.00 5.97
N TYR A 45 -13.20 -3.77 6.47
CA TYR A 45 -12.83 -2.57 5.69
C TYR A 45 -11.34 -2.24 5.75
N ARG A 46 -10.53 -3.18 6.26
CA ARG A 46 -9.09 -3.00 6.42
C ARG A 46 -8.41 -3.07 5.06
N LYS A 47 -7.69 -2.00 4.72
CA LYS A 47 -7.08 -1.78 3.41
C LYS A 47 -5.59 -1.50 3.52
N VAL A 48 -4.86 -1.70 2.43
CA VAL A 48 -3.45 -1.34 2.33
C VAL A 48 -3.32 0.06 1.74
N VAL A 49 -2.49 0.87 2.39
CA VAL A 49 -2.11 2.21 1.95
C VAL A 49 -0.64 2.17 1.53
N ILE A 50 -0.39 2.63 0.31
CA ILE A 50 0.95 2.78 -0.25
C ILE A 50 1.33 4.26 -0.12
N ALA A 51 2.35 4.55 0.67
CA ALA A 51 2.88 5.90 0.87
C ALA A 51 4.28 6.02 0.29
N VAL A 52 4.68 7.23 -0.11
CA VAL A 52 6.04 7.50 -0.59
C VAL A 52 6.98 7.59 0.62
N LYS A 53 8.11 6.88 0.58
CA LYS A 53 9.17 7.01 1.59
C LYS A 53 9.79 8.41 1.48
N ARG A 54 9.91 9.11 2.61
CA ARG A 54 10.67 10.36 2.70
C ARG A 54 12.15 10.07 2.88
#